data_AF-A0A7X3UZP3-F1
#
_entry.id   AF-A0A7X3UZP3-F1
#
_cell.length_a   1.000
_cell.length_b   1.000
_cell.length_c   1.000
_cell.angle_alpha   90.00
_cell.angle_beta   90.00
_cell.angle_gamma   90.00
#
_symmetry.space_group_name_H-M   'P 1'
#
loop_
_entity.id
_entity.type
_entity.pdbx_description
1 polymer ?
#
loop_
_entity_poly.entity_id
_entity_poly.type
_entity_poly.pdbx_seq_one_letter_code
_entity_poly.pdbx_strand_id
1 'polypeptide(L)'
;MKTWSYRNAPLAVLAALALVLGACSDSMTEHEDEHYEPEGVELVMNGQVIASYDGDTQTWTGELEVDEGEETPHITVRFVDHDGDPIPLGDDTYLEVDIEDESIAEFEQDTPGEFGGHLHGHMAGETDVTFMLMHGAVGSGHADFVTRPVHAHVHDHG
;
A
#
# COMPACT_ATOMS: atom_id res chain seq x y z
N MET A 1 -48.62 61.76 16.91
CA MET A 1 -49.27 60.47 16.61
C MET A 1 -50.40 60.71 15.63
N LYS A 2 -50.30 60.21 14.40
CA LYS A 2 -51.44 60.10 13.47
C LYS A 2 -51.15 58.95 12.50
N THR A 3 -51.96 57.91 12.61
CA THR A 3 -51.86 56.66 11.86
C THR A 3 -52.45 56.85 10.47
N TRP A 4 -51.85 56.22 9.45
CA TRP A 4 -52.49 56.04 8.16
C TRP A 4 -52.56 54.55 7.85
N SER A 5 -53.79 54.08 7.64
CA SER A 5 -54.13 52.68 7.42
C SER A 5 -54.14 52.35 5.92
N TYR A 6 -53.75 51.12 5.64
CA TYR A 6 -53.70 50.41 4.35
C TYR A 6 -55.06 50.30 3.66
N ARG A 7 -55.03 49.92 2.36
CA ARG A 7 -56.05 49.21 1.53
C ARG A 7 -55.77 49.50 0.04
N ASN A 8 -55.77 48.60 -0.96
CA ASN A 8 -56.13 47.19 -1.14
C ASN A 8 -55.31 46.63 -2.35
N ALA A 9 -54.98 45.33 -2.36
CA ALA A 9 -54.56 44.57 -3.56
C ALA A 9 -55.81 44.23 -4.44
N PRO A 10 -55.74 43.82 -5.74
CA PRO A 10 -55.16 42.52 -6.15
C PRO A 10 -54.66 42.33 -7.62
N LEU A 11 -53.99 41.18 -7.84
CA LEU A 11 -53.86 40.31 -9.04
C LEU A 11 -53.44 40.86 -10.43
N ALA A 12 -52.35 40.29 -10.98
CA ALA A 12 -52.32 39.44 -12.20
C ALA A 12 -50.91 39.44 -12.86
N VAL A 13 -50.18 38.30 -12.88
CA VAL A 13 -49.97 37.37 -14.03
C VAL A 13 -48.55 37.44 -14.61
N LEU A 14 -47.86 36.29 -14.47
CA LEU A 14 -46.82 35.67 -15.31
C LEU A 14 -45.82 36.52 -16.13
N ALA A 15 -44.53 36.29 -15.87
CA ALA A 15 -43.62 35.71 -16.87
C ALA A 15 -42.35 35.17 -16.20
N ALA A 16 -42.28 33.85 -16.02
CA ALA A 16 -41.02 33.15 -15.89
C ALA A 16 -40.54 32.83 -17.32
N LEU A 17 -39.32 33.21 -17.69
CA LEU A 17 -38.58 32.48 -18.70
C LEU A 17 -37.08 32.61 -18.48
N ALA A 18 -36.47 31.44 -18.31
CA ALA A 18 -35.08 31.19 -18.01
C ALA A 18 -34.15 31.55 -19.17
N LEU A 19 -33.01 32.16 -18.85
CA LEU A 19 -31.78 32.09 -19.62
C LEU A 19 -30.60 32.05 -18.64
N VAL A 20 -30.47 30.95 -17.91
CA VAL A 20 -29.18 30.57 -17.32
C VAL A 20 -28.43 29.86 -18.43
N LEU A 21 -27.63 30.61 -19.18
CA LEU A 21 -26.66 30.02 -20.10
C LEU A 21 -25.69 29.22 -19.25
N GLY A 22 -25.73 27.90 -19.42
CA GLY A 22 -24.78 26.97 -18.82
C GLY A 22 -23.37 27.31 -19.28
N ALA A 23 -22.63 28.00 -18.43
CA ALA A 23 -21.20 27.83 -18.33
C ALA A 23 -20.97 26.68 -17.33
N CYS A 24 -21.35 25.47 -17.73
CA CYS A 24 -20.61 24.32 -17.22
C CYS A 24 -19.24 24.45 -17.90
N SER A 25 -18.28 25.05 -17.19
CA SER A 25 -16.89 24.79 -17.49
C SER A 25 -16.76 23.28 -17.45
N ASP A 26 -16.43 22.71 -18.59
CA ASP A 26 -15.90 21.37 -18.70
C ASP A 26 -14.64 21.35 -17.82
N SER A 27 -14.84 21.02 -16.54
CA SER A 27 -13.74 20.61 -15.68
C SER A 27 -13.36 19.24 -16.23
N MET A 28 -12.46 19.26 -17.20
CA MET A 28 -11.65 18.09 -17.53
C MET A 28 -10.99 17.69 -16.23
N THR A 29 -11.61 16.78 -15.48
CA THR A 29 -10.95 16.06 -14.42
C THR A 29 -9.95 15.18 -15.16
N GLU A 30 -8.74 15.72 -15.34
CA GLU A 30 -7.55 14.88 -15.43
C GLU A 30 -7.75 13.81 -14.36
N HIS A 31 -7.78 12.55 -14.80
CA HIS A 31 -7.57 11.46 -13.86
C HIS A 31 -6.11 11.68 -13.42
N GLU A 32 -5.93 12.44 -12.35
CA GLU A 32 -4.71 12.36 -11.58
C GLU A 32 -4.76 10.92 -11.04
N ASP A 33 -4.04 10.03 -11.71
CA ASP A 33 -3.67 8.76 -11.13
C ASP A 33 -2.89 9.13 -9.86
N GLU A 34 -3.57 9.11 -8.71
CA GLU A 34 -2.93 9.32 -7.41
C GLU A 34 -1.93 8.19 -7.25
N HIS A 35 -0.67 8.47 -7.57
CA HIS A 35 0.45 7.58 -7.31
C HIS A 35 0.73 7.65 -5.81
N TYR A 36 0.40 6.57 -5.10
CA TYR A 36 0.75 6.43 -3.69
C TYR A 36 2.20 5.95 -3.59
N GLU A 37 3.06 6.79 -3.02
CA GLU A 37 4.46 6.45 -2.76
C GLU A 37 4.54 5.72 -1.40
N PRO A 38 5.14 4.51 -1.33
CA PRO A 38 5.36 3.84 -0.05
C PRO A 38 6.34 4.64 0.83
N GLU A 39 5.99 4.77 2.11
CA GLU A 39 6.86 5.34 3.15
C GLU A 39 7.28 4.28 4.17
N GLY A 40 6.76 3.05 4.07
CA GLY A 40 7.15 1.93 4.92
C GLY A 40 6.67 0.57 4.40
N VAL A 41 7.02 -0.48 5.15
CA VAL A 41 6.57 -1.85 4.90
C VAL A 41 6.17 -2.52 6.22
N GLU A 42 5.08 -3.28 6.22
CA GLU A 42 4.74 -4.21 7.30
C GLU A 42 4.73 -5.65 6.80
N LEU A 43 5.35 -6.55 7.57
CA LEU A 43 5.25 -7.99 7.40
C LEU A 43 4.22 -8.51 8.39
N VAL A 44 3.12 -9.05 7.89
CA VAL A 44 1.96 -9.46 8.69
C VAL A 44 1.77 -10.96 8.60
N MET A 45 1.87 -11.65 9.73
CA MET A 45 1.65 -13.08 9.84
C MET A 45 0.56 -13.37 10.87
N ASN A 46 -0.44 -14.17 10.51
CA ASN A 46 -1.60 -14.49 11.38
C ASN A 46 -2.33 -13.25 11.93
N GLY A 47 -2.34 -12.14 11.18
CA GLY A 47 -2.97 -10.88 11.58
C GLY A 47 -2.15 -10.03 12.55
N GLN A 48 -0.90 -10.40 12.82
CA GLN A 48 0.03 -9.64 13.65
C GLN A 48 1.20 -9.14 12.80
N VAL A 49 1.62 -7.89 13.01
CA VAL A 49 2.86 -7.35 12.45
C VAL A 49 4.03 -8.02 13.16
N ILE A 50 4.86 -8.74 12.40
CA ILE A 50 6.06 -9.42 12.92
C ILE A 50 7.33 -8.60 12.68
N ALA A 51 7.34 -7.80 11.62
CA ALA A 51 8.38 -6.82 11.35
C ALA A 51 7.80 -5.62 10.61
N SER A 52 8.40 -4.45 10.82
CA SER A 52 8.04 -3.23 10.09
C SER A 52 9.28 -2.41 9.72
N TYR A 53 9.25 -1.83 8.53
CA TYR A 53 10.28 -0.96 7.99
C TYR A 53 9.79 0.48 7.96
N ASP A 54 10.55 1.37 8.57
CA ASP A 54 10.36 2.82 8.51
C ASP A 54 11.25 3.38 7.39
N GLY A 55 10.64 3.95 6.35
CA GLY A 55 11.33 4.51 5.19
C GLY A 55 12.07 5.82 5.47
N ASP A 56 11.64 6.59 6.47
CA ASP A 56 12.27 7.85 6.88
C ASP A 56 13.58 7.58 7.62
N THR A 57 13.56 6.65 8.58
CA THR A 57 14.76 6.27 9.36
C THR A 57 15.58 5.19 8.68
N GLN A 58 15.03 4.51 7.68
CA GLN A 58 15.61 3.35 6.99
C GLN A 58 15.95 2.20 7.95
N THR A 59 15.06 1.92 8.91
CA THR A 59 15.29 0.89 9.93
C THR A 59 14.15 -0.10 10.03
N TRP A 60 14.49 -1.36 10.26
CA TRP A 60 13.54 -2.39 10.65
C TRP A 60 13.33 -2.43 12.16
N THR A 61 12.09 -2.69 12.55
CA THR A 61 11.73 -3.24 13.86
C THR A 61 11.27 -4.68 13.64
N GLY A 62 11.81 -5.61 14.42
CA GLY A 62 11.55 -7.05 14.24
C GLY A 62 12.51 -7.70 13.24
N GLU A 63 12.40 -9.02 13.14
CA GLU A 63 13.19 -9.89 12.28
C GLU A 63 12.32 -11.05 11.80
N LEU A 64 12.81 -11.79 10.81
CA LEU A 64 12.16 -12.99 10.32
C LEU A 64 12.76 -14.21 11.03
N GLU A 65 11.89 -15.12 11.48
CA GLU A 65 12.28 -16.33 12.20
C GLU A 65 11.60 -17.55 11.58
N VAL A 66 12.37 -18.63 11.42
CA VAL A 66 11.87 -19.94 10.97
C VAL A 66 12.77 -21.05 11.52
N ASP A 67 12.23 -22.25 11.73
CA ASP A 67 13.04 -23.41 12.11
C ASP A 67 13.63 -24.11 10.87
N GLU A 68 14.82 -24.71 10.98
CA GLU A 68 15.42 -25.49 9.90
C GLU A 68 14.50 -26.64 9.45
N GLY A 69 14.26 -26.72 8.14
CA GLY A 69 13.36 -27.68 7.51
C GLY A 69 11.87 -27.33 7.62
N GLU A 70 11.53 -26.21 8.25
CA GLU A 70 10.16 -25.71 8.37
C GLU A 70 9.90 -24.50 7.47
N GLU A 71 8.62 -24.15 7.40
CA GLU A 71 8.12 -23.01 6.65
C GLU A 71 7.18 -22.20 7.53
N THR A 72 7.26 -20.87 7.44
CA THR A 72 6.35 -19.99 8.16
C THR A 72 4.91 -20.14 7.65
N PRO A 73 3.90 -19.80 8.48
CA PRO A 73 2.61 -19.39 7.95
C PRO A 73 2.77 -18.26 6.90
N HIS A 74 1.74 -18.09 6.07
CA HIS A 74 1.75 -17.06 5.03
C HIS A 74 1.98 -15.66 5.65
N ILE A 75 2.99 -14.97 5.14
CA ILE A 75 3.36 -13.59 5.48
C ILE A 75 2.79 -12.69 4.39
N THR A 76 1.88 -11.79 4.76
CA THR A 76 1.43 -10.71 3.88
C THR A 76 2.41 -9.54 3.98
N VAL A 77 2.84 -9.02 2.83
CA VAL A 77 3.69 -7.81 2.75
C VAL A 77 2.81 -6.63 2.41
N ARG A 78 2.79 -5.61 3.26
CA ARG A 78 2.00 -4.38 3.05
C ARG A 78 2.92 -3.19 2.90
N PHE A 79 2.78 -2.47 1.80
CA PHE A 79 3.34 -1.14 1.67
C PHE A 79 2.41 -0.14 2.36
N VAL A 80 2.97 0.78 3.14
CA VAL A 80 2.22 1.71 3.97
C VAL A 80 2.66 3.15 3.75
N ASP A 81 1.79 4.10 4.06
CA ASP A 81 2.07 5.54 4.06
C ASP A 81 2.73 6.00 5.37
N HIS A 82 2.91 7.32 5.51
CA HIS A 82 3.49 7.96 6.68
C HIS A 82 2.80 7.60 8.01
N ASP A 83 1.49 7.37 7.96
CA ASP A 83 0.66 7.09 9.14
C ASP A 83 0.64 5.58 9.47
N GLY A 84 1.30 4.75 8.64
CA GLY A 84 1.29 3.30 8.74
C GLY A 84 0.04 2.66 8.14
N ASP A 85 -0.77 3.41 7.40
CA ASP A 85 -1.96 2.90 6.75
C ASP A 85 -1.57 2.23 5.41
N PRO A 86 -2.11 1.04 5.08
CA PRO A 86 -1.82 0.38 3.80
C PRO A 86 -2.25 1.24 2.62
N ILE A 87 -1.34 1.44 1.67
CA ILE A 87 -1.64 2.16 0.44
C ILE A 87 -2.31 1.25 -0.60
N PRO A 88 -3.20 1.79 -1.45
CA PRO A 88 -3.67 1.05 -2.60
C PRO A 88 -2.54 0.86 -3.61
N LEU A 89 -2.42 -0.35 -4.15
CA LEU A 89 -1.41 -0.72 -5.14
C LEU A 89 -2.06 -0.89 -6.52
N GLY A 90 -1.35 -0.49 -7.57
CA GLY A 90 -1.80 -0.60 -8.96
C GLY A 90 -1.74 -2.03 -9.49
N ASP A 91 -2.57 -2.34 -10.49
CA ASP A 91 -2.60 -3.66 -11.16
C ASP A 91 -1.30 -3.99 -11.91
N ASP A 92 -0.45 -2.99 -12.13
CA ASP A 92 0.88 -3.09 -12.76
C ASP A 92 2.02 -3.12 -11.75
N THR A 93 1.72 -3.30 -10.46
CA THR A 93 2.74 -3.45 -9.41
C THR A 93 2.83 -4.90 -8.93
N TYR A 94 4.01 -5.28 -8.44
CA TYR A 94 4.26 -6.61 -7.90
C TYR A 94 5.33 -6.57 -6.81
N LEU A 95 5.34 -7.59 -5.94
CA LEU A 95 6.38 -7.78 -4.93
C LEU A 95 7.54 -8.58 -5.51
N GLU A 96 8.75 -8.09 -5.33
CA GLU A 96 9.98 -8.87 -5.49
C GLU A 96 10.69 -8.97 -4.14
N VAL A 97 11.19 -10.17 -3.82
CA VAL A 97 11.92 -10.45 -2.59
C VAL A 97 13.26 -11.05 -2.96
N ASP A 98 14.34 -10.45 -2.46
CA ASP A 98 15.71 -10.91 -2.66
C ASP A 98 16.26 -11.42 -1.34
N ILE A 99 16.86 -12.61 -1.35
CA ILE A 99 17.56 -13.18 -0.19
C ILE A 99 19.04 -13.29 -0.54
N GLU A 100 19.91 -12.73 0.31
CA GLU A 100 21.34 -12.68 0.06
C GLU A 100 21.97 -14.08 -0.06
N ASP A 101 21.57 -14.99 0.82
CA ASP A 101 21.99 -16.40 0.81
C ASP A 101 20.78 -17.34 0.85
N GLU A 102 20.35 -17.78 -0.34
CA GLU A 102 19.26 -18.74 -0.51
C GLU A 102 19.59 -20.16 -0.01
N SER A 103 20.86 -20.45 0.32
CA SER A 103 21.21 -21.73 0.94
C SER A 103 20.83 -21.80 2.42
N ILE A 104 20.53 -20.65 3.04
CA ILE A 104 20.07 -20.52 4.43
C ILE A 104 18.55 -20.46 4.48
N ALA A 105 17.92 -19.56 3.70
CA ALA A 105 16.47 -19.42 3.67
C ALA A 105 15.97 -19.03 2.27
N GLU A 106 14.70 -19.32 1.98
CA GLU A 106 14.03 -18.97 0.72
C GLU A 106 12.69 -18.29 1.01
N PHE A 107 12.31 -17.28 0.23
CA PHE A 107 10.97 -16.67 0.31
C PHE A 107 10.12 -17.13 -0.87
N GLU A 108 9.23 -18.10 -0.63
CA GLU A 108 8.37 -18.69 -1.66
C GLU A 108 7.06 -17.91 -1.77
N GLN A 109 6.81 -17.30 -2.94
CA GLN A 109 5.51 -16.72 -3.27
C GLN A 109 4.61 -17.79 -3.91
N ASP A 110 3.36 -17.91 -3.44
CA ASP A 110 2.35 -18.81 -4.03
C ASP A 110 2.14 -18.52 -5.53
N THR A 111 2.12 -17.24 -5.88
CA THR A 111 2.11 -16.74 -7.26
C THR A 111 3.25 -15.72 -7.43
N PRO A 112 4.08 -15.81 -8.49
CA PRO A 112 5.13 -14.83 -8.72
C PRO A 112 4.59 -13.39 -8.74
N GLY A 113 5.18 -12.52 -7.92
CA GLY A 113 4.77 -11.12 -7.80
C GLY A 113 3.65 -10.84 -6.79
N GLU A 114 3.08 -11.87 -6.15
CA GLU A 114 2.07 -11.69 -5.11
C GLU A 114 2.64 -10.99 -3.86
N PHE A 115 1.84 -10.14 -3.21
CA PHE A 115 2.22 -9.37 -2.02
C PHE A 115 2.24 -10.23 -0.73
N GLY A 116 2.87 -11.39 -0.80
CA GLY A 116 3.01 -12.31 0.31
C GLY A 116 3.58 -13.65 -0.14
N GLY A 117 3.90 -14.47 0.85
CA GLY A 117 4.52 -15.76 0.65
C GLY A 117 4.94 -16.39 1.97
N HIS A 118 5.90 -17.31 1.88
CA HIS A 118 6.35 -18.13 2.98
C HIS A 118 7.86 -18.05 3.10
N LEU A 119 8.40 -17.94 4.31
CA LEU A 119 9.82 -18.11 4.52
C LEU A 119 10.09 -19.58 4.85
N HIS A 120 10.94 -20.22 4.05
CA HIS A 120 11.41 -21.58 4.25
C HIS A 120 12.84 -21.57 4.80
N GLY A 121 13.10 -22.29 5.89
CA GLY A 121 14.43 -22.42 6.48
C GLY A 121 15.17 -23.63 5.94
N HIS A 122 16.22 -23.44 5.13
CA HIS A 122 17.00 -24.54 4.54
C HIS A 122 18.10 -25.04 5.48
N MET A 123 18.80 -24.13 6.16
CA MET A 123 19.94 -24.44 7.01
C MET A 123 20.03 -23.44 8.16
N ALA A 124 20.32 -23.93 9.38
CA ALA A 124 20.53 -23.05 10.53
C ALA A 124 21.61 -21.98 10.27
N GLY A 125 21.26 -20.72 10.52
CA GLY A 125 22.10 -19.57 10.19
C GLY A 125 21.31 -18.28 10.04
N GLU A 126 21.97 -17.22 9.60
CA GLU A 126 21.38 -15.91 9.37
C GLU A 126 21.62 -15.48 7.92
N THR A 127 20.62 -14.87 7.29
CA THR A 127 20.70 -14.25 5.97
C THR A 127 19.90 -12.96 5.97
N ASP A 128 20.05 -12.16 4.92
CA ASP A 128 19.42 -10.85 4.78
C ASP A 128 18.36 -10.88 3.67
N VAL A 129 17.20 -10.27 3.93
CA VAL A 129 16.05 -10.24 3.03
C VAL A 129 15.70 -8.81 2.65
N THR A 130 15.57 -8.53 1.35
CA THR A 130 15.17 -7.23 0.83
C THR A 130 13.82 -7.34 0.14
N PHE A 131 12.88 -6.45 0.51
CA PHE A 131 11.55 -6.37 -0.08
C PHE A 131 11.48 -5.16 -1.03
N MET A 132 10.89 -5.38 -2.21
CA MET A 132 10.84 -4.38 -3.27
C MET A 132 9.42 -4.24 -3.83
N LEU A 133 8.92 -3.01 -3.91
CA LEU A 133 7.76 -2.72 -4.73
C LEU A 133 8.25 -2.49 -6.15
N MET A 134 7.82 -3.36 -7.06
CA MET A 134 8.18 -3.29 -8.47
C MET A 134 7.02 -2.77 -9.30
N HIS A 135 7.36 -2.03 -10.35
CA HIS A 135 6.43 -1.54 -11.37
C HIS A 135 6.72 -2.19 -12.72
N GLY A 136 5.68 -2.71 -13.35
CA GLY A 136 5.67 -3.29 -14.69
C GLY A 136 5.31 -4.77 -14.67
N ALA A 137 5.70 -5.49 -15.72
CA ALA A 137 5.46 -6.92 -15.79
C ALA A 137 6.49 -7.70 -14.96
N VAL A 138 6.03 -8.66 -14.17
CA VAL A 138 6.84 -9.57 -13.35
C VAL A 138 8.07 -10.09 -14.13
N GLY A 139 9.25 -9.92 -13.56
CA GLY A 139 10.54 -10.31 -14.14
C GLY A 139 11.12 -9.36 -15.19
N SER A 140 10.46 -8.23 -15.47
CA SER A 140 10.95 -7.19 -16.41
C SER A 140 10.70 -5.75 -15.96
N GLY A 141 10.14 -5.58 -14.75
CA GLY A 141 9.85 -4.28 -14.17
C GLY A 141 11.08 -3.56 -13.62
N HIS A 142 10.81 -2.49 -12.86
CA HIS A 142 11.81 -1.74 -12.11
C HIS A 142 11.29 -1.45 -10.70
N ALA A 143 12.20 -1.27 -9.74
CA ALA A 143 11.82 -0.98 -8.37
C ALA A 143 11.40 0.49 -8.21
N ASP A 144 10.20 0.70 -7.68
CA ASP A 144 9.72 2.00 -7.21
C ASP A 144 10.15 2.24 -5.75
N PHE A 145 10.26 1.16 -4.97
CA PHE A 145 10.68 1.20 -3.57
C PHE A 145 11.53 -0.03 -3.21
N VAL A 146 12.56 0.18 -2.39
CA VAL A 146 13.49 -0.87 -1.94
C VAL A 146 13.78 -0.66 -0.44
N THR A 147 13.56 -1.69 0.37
CA THR A 147 13.90 -1.63 1.80
C THR A 147 15.42 -1.73 2.01
N ARG A 148 15.89 -1.36 3.22
CA ARG A 148 17.13 -1.97 3.72
C ARG A 148 16.87 -3.46 3.99
N PRO A 149 17.92 -4.30 4.07
CA PRO A 149 17.70 -5.70 4.42
C PRO A 149 17.18 -5.85 5.84
N VAL A 150 16.28 -6.80 6.05
CA VAL A 150 15.89 -7.33 7.36
C VAL A 150 16.59 -8.67 7.58
N HIS A 151 16.99 -8.94 8.82
CA HIS A 151 17.58 -10.23 9.16
C HIS A 151 16.53 -11.34 9.15
N ALA A 152 16.89 -12.47 8.55
CA ALA A 152 16.19 -13.75 8.68
C ALA A 152 17.09 -14.74 9.41
N HIS A 153 16.58 -15.29 10.50
CA HIS A 153 17.27 -16.27 11.32
C HIS A 153 16.58 -17.63 11.20
N VAL A 154 17.35 -18.64 10.81
CA VAL A 154 16.94 -20.04 10.76
C VAL A 154 17.49 -20.74 11.99
N HIS A 155 16.60 -21.23 12.84
CA HIS A 155 16.97 -21.92 14.08
C HIS A 155 17.37 -23.37 13.83
N ASP A 156 18.39 -23.83 14.56
CA ASP A 156 18.83 -25.24 14.55
C ASP A 156 17.77 -26.16 15.15
N HIS A 157 17.41 -27.20 14.41
CA HIS A 157 16.51 -28.26 14.85
C HIS A 157 17.32 -29.36 15.55
N GLY A 158 17.61 -29.15 16.84
CA GLY A 158 18.51 -29.99 17.66
C GLY A 158 18.14 -31.47 17.84
#